data_AF-A0A7R9TPH9-F1
#
_entry.id   AF-A0A7R9TPH9-F1
#
_cell.length_a   1.000
_cell.length_b   1.000
_cell.length_c   1.000
_cell.angle_alpha   90.00
_cell.angle_beta   90.00
_cell.angle_gamma   90.00
#
_symmetry.space_group_name_H-M   'P 1'
#
loop_
_entity.id
_entity.type
_entity.pdbx_description
1 polymer ?
#
loop_
_entity_poly.entity_id
_entity_poly.type
_entity_poly.pdbx_seq_one_letter_code
_entity_poly.pdbx_strand_id
1 'polypeptide(L)'
;VPSDAVRCVPADLNIIPGYSGDDRTADKLVDGTRVTEDDHHMWLALWQYNGATEHFVEIKLPHPAAVAAARVWNYNKSTADTYRGVKEVRVTLDGQSLGTHCVRKA
;
A
#
# COMPACT_ATOMS: atom_id res chain seq x y z
N VAL A 1 8.21 -11.05 4.03
CA VAL A 1 8.49 -10.52 2.69
C VAL A 1 9.54 -9.45 2.87
N PRO A 2 10.69 -9.53 2.20
CA PRO A 2 11.71 -8.48 2.26
C PRO A 2 11.13 -7.11 1.83
N SER A 3 11.61 -6.00 2.39
CA SER A 3 11.08 -4.66 2.04
C SER A 3 11.36 -4.26 0.59
N ASP A 4 12.49 -4.70 0.03
CA ASP A 4 12.87 -4.50 -1.38
C ASP A 4 12.02 -5.33 -2.36
N ALA A 5 11.20 -6.26 -1.85
CA ALA A 5 10.23 -6.99 -2.65
C ALA A 5 8.92 -6.22 -2.88
N VAL A 6 8.75 -5.05 -2.26
CA VAL A 6 7.54 -4.22 -2.37
C VAL A 6 7.83 -3.01 -3.25
N ARG A 7 6.99 -2.81 -4.27
CA ARG A 7 7.02 -1.65 -5.14
C ARG A 7 5.65 -0.99 -5.15
N CYS A 8 5.64 0.33 -4.95
CA CYS A 8 4.43 1.13 -5.04
C CYS A 8 4.53 2.15 -6.17
N VAL A 9 3.40 2.43 -6.82
CA VAL A 9 3.27 3.53 -7.80
C VAL A 9 1.99 4.30 -7.46
N PRO A 10 2.11 5.56 -6.99
CA PRO A 10 3.35 6.27 -6.64
C PRO A 10 4.06 5.62 -5.45
N ALA A 11 5.38 5.84 -5.32
CA ALA A 11 6.16 5.19 -4.26
C ALA A 11 5.72 5.63 -2.86
N ASP A 12 5.76 6.95 -2.60
CA ASP A 12 5.33 7.61 -1.38
C ASP A 12 5.42 9.13 -1.60
N LEU A 13 5.30 9.94 -0.56
CA LEU A 13 5.37 11.41 -0.67
C LEU A 13 6.78 11.96 -0.96
N ASN A 14 7.86 11.20 -0.73
CA ASN A 14 9.23 11.67 -0.96
C ASN A 14 9.57 11.83 -2.45
N ILE A 15 8.66 11.44 -3.35
CA ILE A 15 8.78 11.71 -4.80
C ILE A 15 8.46 13.17 -5.16
N ILE A 16 7.89 13.96 -4.24
CA ILE A 16 7.54 15.37 -4.47
C ILE A 16 8.81 16.23 -4.35
N PRO A 17 9.16 17.04 -5.36
CA PRO A 17 10.33 17.92 -5.28
C PRO A 17 10.25 18.87 -4.06
N GLY A 18 11.30 18.86 -3.22
CA GLY A 18 11.36 19.68 -2.01
C GLY A 18 10.64 19.09 -0.79
N TYR A 19 10.01 17.93 -0.91
CA TYR A 19 9.46 17.17 0.21
C TYR A 19 10.36 15.96 0.51
N SER A 20 10.75 15.78 1.76
CA SER A 20 11.63 14.68 2.16
C SER A 20 11.50 14.39 3.66
N GLY A 21 11.91 13.18 4.06
CA GLY A 21 11.92 12.78 5.47
C GLY A 21 10.58 12.26 5.97
N ASP A 22 9.62 12.05 5.08
CA ASP A 22 8.39 11.35 5.40
C ASP A 22 8.67 9.86 5.41
N ASP A 23 8.39 9.21 6.53
CA ASP A 23 8.72 7.81 6.73
C ASP A 23 7.56 6.86 6.43
N ARG A 24 6.48 7.38 5.83
CA ARG A 24 5.33 6.61 5.37
C ARG A 24 5.58 5.96 4.02
N THR A 25 6.65 5.18 3.97
CA THR A 25 7.25 4.60 2.78
C THR A 25 6.70 3.20 2.48
N ALA A 26 6.95 2.69 1.27
CA ALA A 26 6.38 1.43 0.79
C ALA A 26 6.74 0.20 1.65
N ASP A 27 7.88 0.21 2.35
CA ASP A 27 8.31 -0.87 3.25
C ASP A 27 7.34 -1.07 4.42
N LYS A 28 6.56 -0.06 4.82
CA LYS A 28 5.56 -0.16 5.90
C LYS A 28 4.44 -1.14 5.59
N LEU A 29 4.24 -1.50 4.31
CA LEU A 29 3.28 -2.54 3.93
C LEU A 29 3.70 -3.95 4.41
N VAL A 30 4.98 -4.15 4.73
CA VAL A 30 5.55 -5.46 5.10
C VAL A 30 6.46 -5.42 6.33
N ASP A 31 6.49 -4.32 7.08
CA ASP A 31 7.39 -4.12 8.24
C ASP A 31 7.05 -4.99 9.47
N GLY A 32 5.88 -5.62 9.46
CA GLY A 32 5.42 -6.54 10.51
C GLY A 32 4.51 -5.90 11.55
N THR A 33 4.45 -4.57 11.63
CA THR A 33 3.54 -3.84 12.50
C THR A 33 2.19 -3.68 11.80
N ARG A 34 1.14 -4.18 12.43
CA ARG A 34 -0.23 -4.22 11.87
C ARG A 34 -1.19 -3.80 12.95
N VAL A 35 -2.36 -3.29 12.57
CA VAL A 35 -3.39 -2.83 13.53
C VAL A 35 -2.81 -1.76 14.47
N THR A 36 -2.53 -0.60 13.92
CA THR A 36 -1.89 0.52 14.62
C THR A 36 -2.55 1.84 14.25
N GLU A 37 -2.35 2.86 15.08
CA GLU A 37 -2.67 4.28 14.80
C GLU A 37 -1.39 5.11 14.59
N ASP A 38 -0.22 4.52 14.85
CA ASP A 38 1.09 5.12 14.61
C ASP A 38 1.39 5.16 13.10
N ASP A 39 1.51 6.36 12.54
CA ASP A 39 1.72 6.52 11.10
C ASP A 39 3.15 6.24 10.66
N HIS A 40 4.11 6.13 11.57
CA HIS A 40 5.46 5.61 11.29
C HIS A 40 5.44 4.15 10.78
N HIS A 41 4.31 3.46 10.95
CA HIS A 41 4.04 2.10 10.47
C HIS A 41 2.95 2.05 9.39
N MET A 42 2.74 3.15 8.66
CA MET A 42 1.75 3.23 7.58
C MET A 42 2.38 3.69 6.27
N TRP A 43 1.81 3.27 5.15
CA TRP A 43 2.20 3.76 3.83
C TRP A 43 1.29 4.92 3.41
N LEU A 44 1.87 5.97 2.81
CA LEU A 44 1.13 7.07 2.23
C LEU A 44 1.72 7.50 0.88
N ALA A 45 0.88 7.59 -0.13
CA ALA A 45 1.24 8.06 -1.46
C ALA A 45 0.41 9.28 -1.89
N LEU A 46 0.91 10.00 -2.89
CA LEU A 46 0.19 11.07 -3.55
C LEU A 46 -1.12 10.57 -4.16
N TRP A 47 -2.22 11.31 -3.98
CA TRP A 47 -3.51 10.98 -4.60
C TRP A 47 -3.45 11.01 -6.14
N GLN A 48 -2.75 11.98 -6.72
CA GLN A 48 -2.53 12.08 -8.15
C GLN A 48 -1.03 12.14 -8.42
N TYR A 49 -0.59 11.34 -9.39
CA TYR A 49 0.79 11.33 -9.84
C TYR A 49 0.81 11.16 -11.36
N ASN A 50 1.50 12.08 -12.04
CA ASN A 50 1.57 12.13 -13.51
C ASN A 50 0.18 12.09 -14.20
N GLY A 51 -0.84 12.69 -13.57
CA GLY A 51 -2.21 12.72 -14.09
C GLY A 51 -3.02 11.44 -13.88
N ALA A 52 -2.45 10.39 -13.27
CA ALA A 52 -3.15 9.17 -12.90
C ALA A 52 -3.63 9.21 -11.44
N THR A 53 -4.79 8.60 -11.19
CA THR A 53 -5.37 8.37 -9.86
C THR A 53 -5.36 6.89 -9.48
N GLU A 54 -4.79 6.03 -10.31
CA GLU A 54 -4.63 4.61 -10.00
C GLU A 54 -3.34 4.39 -9.22
N HIS A 55 -3.45 3.63 -8.13
CA HIS A 55 -2.32 3.27 -7.28
C HIS A 55 -2.05 1.78 -7.42
N PHE A 56 -0.78 1.43 -7.49
CA PHE A 56 -0.34 0.05 -7.60
C PHE A 56 0.53 -0.32 -6.40
N VAL A 57 0.28 -1.51 -5.86
CA VAL A 57 1.15 -2.20 -4.91
C VAL A 57 1.51 -3.54 -5.55
N GLU A 58 2.80 -3.75 -5.76
CA GLU A 58 3.35 -4.98 -6.31
C GLU A 58 4.26 -5.63 -5.27
N ILE A 59 4.04 -6.93 -5.03
CA ILE A 59 4.85 -7.74 -4.11
C ILE A 59 5.46 -8.89 -4.91
N LYS A 60 6.79 -8.89 -5.03
CA LYS A 60 7.52 -9.96 -5.72
C LYS A 60 8.06 -10.97 -4.73
N LEU A 61 7.47 -12.16 -4.68
CA LEU A 61 8.01 -13.23 -3.83
C LEU A 61 9.39 -13.66 -4.34
N PRO A 62 10.37 -13.90 -3.45
CA PRO A 62 11.74 -14.19 -3.87
C PRO A 62 11.86 -15.56 -4.58
N HIS A 63 10.87 -16.44 -4.39
CA HIS A 63 10.81 -17.81 -4.92
C HIS A 63 9.36 -18.10 -5.27
N PRO A 64 9.07 -18.95 -6.28
CA PRO A 64 7.71 -19.42 -6.52
C PRO A 64 7.10 -20.05 -5.26
N ALA A 65 5.91 -19.60 -4.86
CA ALA A 65 5.22 -20.09 -3.69
C ALA A 65 3.70 -20.04 -3.88
N ALA A 66 2.98 -20.98 -3.28
CA ALA A 66 1.53 -20.95 -3.27
C ALA A 66 1.02 -19.79 -2.38
N VAL A 67 0.20 -18.92 -2.96
CA VAL A 67 -0.46 -17.81 -2.24
C VAL A 67 -1.84 -18.27 -1.79
N ALA A 68 -1.99 -18.58 -0.50
CA ALA A 68 -3.27 -19.03 0.05
C ALA A 68 -4.25 -17.86 0.30
N ALA A 69 -3.72 -16.70 0.70
CA ALA A 69 -4.53 -15.53 1.01
C ALA A 69 -3.68 -14.25 0.97
N ALA A 70 -4.35 -13.12 0.74
CA ALA A 70 -3.82 -11.78 1.00
C ALA A 70 -4.71 -11.10 2.05
N ARG A 71 -4.09 -10.33 2.95
CA ARG A 71 -4.81 -9.53 3.95
C ARG A 71 -4.34 -8.09 3.84
N VAL A 72 -5.31 -7.18 3.76
CA VAL A 72 -5.08 -5.74 3.68
C VAL A 72 -5.44 -5.12 5.03
N TRP A 73 -4.51 -4.34 5.58
CA TRP A 73 -4.77 -3.43 6.70
C TRP A 73 -4.87 -2.02 6.13
N ASN A 74 -6.02 -1.40 6.30
CA ASN A 74 -6.31 -0.10 5.73
C ASN A 74 -5.82 1.05 6.63
N TYR A 75 -5.71 2.26 6.08
CA TYR A 75 -5.16 3.42 6.77
C TYR A 75 -5.95 3.76 8.04
N ASN A 76 -5.27 3.81 9.19
CA ASN A 76 -5.93 3.92 10.50
C ASN A 76 -5.27 4.93 11.46
N LYS A 77 -4.63 5.98 10.93
CA LYS A 77 -3.93 6.99 11.76
C LYS A 77 -4.83 7.64 12.81
N SER A 78 -6.08 7.94 12.43
CA SER A 78 -7.06 8.57 13.32
C SER A 78 -8.47 8.34 12.78
N THR A 79 -9.50 8.58 13.59
CA THR A 79 -10.90 8.49 13.12
C THR A 79 -11.15 9.39 11.92
N ALA A 80 -10.57 10.61 11.89
CA ALA A 80 -10.70 11.54 10.78
C ALA A 80 -9.91 11.09 9.54
N ASP A 81 -8.73 10.49 9.71
CA ASP A 81 -7.87 10.10 8.58
C ASP A 81 -8.22 8.75 7.97
N THR A 82 -9.03 7.93 8.63
CA THR A 82 -9.48 6.65 8.06
C THR A 82 -10.27 6.77 6.75
N TYR A 83 -10.66 7.98 6.34
CA TYR A 83 -11.27 8.25 5.04
C TYR A 83 -10.24 8.30 3.89
N ARG A 84 -8.93 8.29 4.20
CA ARG A 84 -7.82 8.29 3.22
C ARG A 84 -7.43 6.90 2.75
N GLY A 85 -8.06 5.86 3.29
CA GLY A 85 -7.76 4.49 2.94
C GLY A 85 -8.18 4.14 1.50
N VAL A 86 -8.14 2.85 1.21
CA VAL A 86 -8.66 2.28 -0.03
C VAL A 86 -10.06 1.70 0.18
N LYS A 87 -11.03 2.00 -0.70
CA LYS A 87 -12.39 1.39 -0.70
C LYS A 87 -12.42 0.04 -1.39
N GLU A 88 -11.67 -0.06 -2.48
CA GLU A 88 -11.73 -1.15 -3.43
C GLU A 88 -10.32 -1.46 -3.94
N VAL A 89 -9.98 -2.74 -3.97
CA VAL A 89 -8.72 -3.22 -4.53
C VAL A 89 -9.01 -4.18 -5.69
N ARG A 90 -8.29 -4.01 -6.79
CA ARG A 90 -8.20 -5.02 -7.85
C ARG A 90 -6.98 -5.89 -7.57
N VAL A 91 -7.18 -7.20 -7.53
CA VAL A 91 -6.12 -8.15 -7.23
C VAL A 91 -5.76 -8.94 -8.49
N THR A 92 -4.48 -9.00 -8.78
CA THR A 92 -3.90 -9.87 -9.80
C THR A 92 -2.82 -10.74 -9.18
N LEU A 93 -2.65 -11.96 -9.69
CA LEU A 93 -1.57 -12.87 -9.34
C LEU A 93 -0.93 -13.37 -10.64
N ASP A 94 0.36 -13.11 -10.80
CA ASP A 94 1.12 -13.48 -12.01
C ASP A 94 0.44 -13.04 -13.33
N GLY A 95 -0.14 -11.83 -13.33
CA GLY A 95 -0.86 -11.24 -14.45
C GLY A 95 -2.30 -11.74 -14.63
N GLN A 96 -2.75 -12.73 -13.86
CA GLN A 96 -4.13 -13.20 -13.87
C GLN A 96 -4.98 -12.39 -12.90
N SER A 97 -6.12 -11.89 -13.37
CA SER A 97 -7.09 -11.17 -12.52
C SER A 97 -7.80 -12.13 -11.58
N LEU A 98 -7.71 -11.88 -10.27
CA LEU A 98 -8.45 -12.60 -9.23
C LEU A 98 -9.77 -11.89 -8.86
N GLY A 99 -9.95 -10.65 -9.32
CA GLY A 99 -11.16 -9.88 -9.17
C GLY A 99 -10.97 -8.58 -8.41
N THR A 100 -12.11 -7.99 -8.07
CA THR A 100 -12.22 -6.72 -7.35
C THR A 100 -12.87 -6.97 -6.00
N HIS A 101 -12.26 -6.43 -4.94
CA HIS A 101 -12.68 -6.67 -3.56
C HIS A 101 -12.87 -5.37 -2.81
N CYS A 102 -13.99 -5.23 -2.11
CA CYS A 102 -14.18 -4.15 -1.16
C CYS A 102 -13.34 -4.39 0.10
N VAL A 103 -12.67 -3.35 0.57
CA VAL A 103 -11.92 -3.34 1.83
C VAL A 103 -12.68 -2.52 2.87
N ARG A 104 -12.48 -2.84 4.15
CA ARG A 104 -13.24 -2.20 5.24
C ARG A 104 -12.67 -0.80 5.54
N LYS A 105 -13.59 0.16 5.69
CA LYS A 105 -13.33 1.61 5.78
C LYS A 105 -12.64 2.15 4.50
N ALA A 106 -12.70 3.47 4.30
CA ALA A 106 -12.70 4.13 2.99
C ALA A 106 -11.48 3.87 2.13
#